data_AF-A0A919CLF2-F1
#
_entry.id   AF-A0A919CLF2-F1
#
_cell.length_a   1.000
_cell.length_b   1.000
_cell.length_c   1.000
_cell.angle_alpha   90.00
_cell.angle_beta   90.00
_cell.angle_gamma   90.00
#
_symmetry.space_group_name_H-M   'P 1'
#
loop_
_entity.id
_entity.type
_entity.pdbx_description
1 polymer ?
#
loop_
_entity_poly.entity_id
_entity_poly.type
_entity_poly.pdbx_seq_one_letter_code
_entity_poly.pdbx_strand_id
1 'polypeptide(L)'
;MIRQHDFNSNWWGSPVAIIDSPKFFECKPDDQEEMLRNFAWAEYAGPLNAVSPKRLVDASFCQVDTQINFRLNLKTIEDTSSTAAFECRFADESIFDVDVNRLETFASERFFSLPGVNEEKVNHRYAMWASSLVEGHPECCLEIQAEGETQGWFLSAPDGKNSLSLTLAMKHRDATISGALLYRAALIAYADRGYRLGQASFSVKNIPVMNIYASLGARFTAPLGIWQRVLSCKTGPYDFSVCMDLQ
;
A
#
# COMPACT_ATOMS: atom_id res chain seq x y z
N MET A 1 -13.83 17.51 -4.50
CA MET A 1 -14.41 16.23 -4.97
C MET A 1 -13.35 15.39 -5.65
N ILE A 2 -12.49 16.03 -6.44
CA ILE A 2 -11.25 15.45 -6.94
C ILE A 2 -10.10 16.29 -6.39
N ARG A 3 -8.96 15.64 -6.12
CA ARG A 3 -7.68 16.30 -5.85
C ARG A 3 -6.57 15.57 -6.59
N GLN A 4 -5.44 16.25 -6.76
CA GLN A 4 -4.24 15.58 -7.24
C GLN A 4 -3.66 14.67 -6.13
N HIS A 5 -3.10 13.54 -6.56
CA HIS A 5 -2.29 12.68 -5.71
C HIS A 5 -0.81 12.94 -5.99
N ASP A 6 -0.17 13.80 -5.20
CA ASP A 6 1.20 14.26 -5.51
C ASP A 6 2.22 13.10 -5.56
N PHE A 7 2.21 12.21 -4.57
CA PHE A 7 3.09 11.04 -4.56
C PHE A 7 2.93 10.17 -5.82
N ASN A 8 1.70 9.75 -6.16
CA ASN A 8 1.47 8.95 -7.36
C ASN A 8 1.72 9.74 -8.65
N SER A 9 1.51 11.07 -8.66
CA SER A 9 1.82 11.92 -9.82
C SER A 9 3.31 11.99 -10.09
N ASN A 10 4.11 12.12 -9.02
CA ASN A 10 5.57 12.11 -9.10
C ASN A 10 6.10 10.75 -9.55
N TRP A 11 5.58 9.66 -8.98
CA TRP A 11 5.92 8.30 -9.40
C TRP A 11 5.51 8.01 -10.86
N TRP A 12 4.36 8.53 -11.28
CA TRP A 12 3.82 8.29 -12.62
C TRP A 12 4.51 9.14 -13.70
N GLY A 13 4.94 10.35 -13.35
CA GLY A 13 5.48 11.35 -14.27
C GLY A 13 4.42 12.23 -14.94
N SER A 14 3.16 12.16 -14.51
CA SER A 14 2.05 12.99 -14.99
C SER A 14 0.96 13.08 -13.92
N PRO A 15 0.05 14.08 -13.96
CA PRO A 15 -0.95 14.25 -12.92
C PRO A 15 -1.84 13.01 -12.73
N VAL A 16 -2.04 12.62 -11.48
CA VAL A 16 -2.93 11.52 -11.05
C VAL A 16 -4.01 12.07 -10.13
N ALA A 17 -5.26 11.64 -10.32
CA ALA A 17 -6.40 12.07 -9.51
C ALA A 17 -6.75 11.08 -8.39
N ILE A 18 -7.15 11.60 -7.24
CA ILE A 18 -7.98 10.91 -6.25
C ILE A 18 -9.38 11.51 -6.26
N ILE A 19 -10.39 10.64 -6.30
CA ILE A 19 -11.78 10.99 -6.05
C ILE A 19 -12.03 10.88 -4.53
N ASP A 20 -12.22 12.02 -3.84
CA ASP A 20 -12.41 12.04 -2.38
C ASP A 20 -13.88 11.85 -1.95
N SER A 21 -14.82 11.90 -2.89
CA SER A 21 -16.25 11.91 -2.55
C SER A 21 -17.10 11.09 -3.52
N PRO A 22 -18.03 10.25 -3.01
CA PRO A 22 -18.95 9.49 -3.85
C PRO A 22 -19.89 10.40 -4.67
N LYS A 23 -20.05 11.66 -4.27
CA LYS A 23 -20.83 12.67 -5.03
C LYS A 23 -20.31 12.88 -6.45
N PHE A 24 -19.05 12.54 -6.72
CA PHE A 24 -18.48 12.62 -8.09
C PHE A 24 -19.30 11.78 -9.07
N PHE A 25 -19.73 10.60 -8.63
CA PHE A 25 -20.52 9.66 -9.43
C PHE A 25 -21.99 10.09 -9.59
N GLU A 26 -22.39 11.23 -9.02
CA GLU A 26 -23.70 11.85 -9.18
C GLU A 26 -23.70 12.99 -10.19
N CYS A 27 -22.52 13.49 -10.55
CA CYS A 27 -22.35 14.50 -11.60
C CYS A 27 -22.77 13.95 -12.97
N LYS A 28 -23.06 14.86 -13.90
CA LYS A 28 -23.29 14.46 -15.30
C LYS A 28 -21.99 13.92 -15.89
N PRO A 29 -22.05 12.98 -16.85
CA PRO A 29 -20.85 12.44 -17.50
C PRO A 29 -19.92 13.54 -18.04
N ASP A 30 -20.44 14.57 -18.71
CA ASP A 30 -19.62 15.67 -19.25
C ASP A 30 -18.85 16.44 -18.15
N ASP A 31 -19.48 16.64 -16.99
CA ASP A 31 -18.81 17.29 -15.84
C ASP A 31 -17.70 16.38 -15.28
N GLN A 32 -17.93 15.06 -15.23
CA GLN A 32 -16.93 14.09 -14.80
C GLN A 32 -15.72 14.07 -15.75
N GLU A 33 -15.96 14.09 -17.06
CA GLU A 33 -14.91 14.17 -18.08
C GLU A 33 -14.09 15.45 -17.95
N GLU A 34 -14.76 16.60 -17.84
CA GLU A 34 -14.07 17.88 -17.71
C GLU A 34 -13.24 17.96 -16.43
N MET A 35 -13.73 17.40 -15.32
CA MET A 35 -12.96 17.31 -14.07
C MET A 35 -11.73 16.40 -14.18
N LEU A 36 -11.78 15.36 -15.03
CA LEU A 36 -10.72 14.36 -15.16
C LEU A 36 -9.74 14.62 -16.32
N ARG A 37 -10.07 15.51 -17.26
CA ARG A 37 -9.36 15.71 -18.54
C ARG A 37 -7.83 15.90 -18.47
N ASN A 38 -7.30 16.36 -17.33
CA ASN A 38 -5.88 16.68 -17.14
C ASN A 38 -5.11 15.61 -16.36
N PHE A 39 -5.76 14.52 -15.98
CA PHE A 39 -5.13 13.42 -15.24
C PHE A 39 -4.87 12.24 -16.17
N ALA A 40 -3.79 11.50 -15.91
CA ALA A 40 -3.47 10.27 -16.64
C ALA A 40 -4.35 9.09 -16.18
N TRP A 41 -4.75 9.09 -14.91
CA TRP A 41 -5.69 8.14 -14.34
C TRP A 41 -6.26 8.69 -13.03
N ALA A 42 -7.35 8.08 -12.58
CA ALA A 42 -8.03 8.42 -11.34
C ALA A 42 -8.26 7.19 -10.47
N GLU A 43 -8.15 7.33 -9.16
CA GLU A 43 -8.49 6.30 -8.17
C GLU A 43 -9.60 6.80 -7.24
N TYR A 44 -10.55 5.92 -6.95
CA TYR A 44 -11.53 6.08 -5.90
C TYR A 44 -11.35 4.94 -4.90
N ALA A 45 -11.28 5.28 -3.61
CA ALA A 45 -11.24 4.33 -2.51
C ALA A 45 -12.40 4.64 -1.56
N GLY A 46 -13.22 3.65 -1.23
CA GLY A 46 -14.38 3.86 -0.38
C GLY A 46 -15.11 2.58 0.01
N PRO A 47 -16.12 2.66 0.90
CA PRO A 47 -16.95 1.52 1.24
C PRO A 47 -17.55 0.86 -0.01
N LEU A 48 -17.63 -0.47 -0.03
CA LEU A 48 -18.12 -1.24 -1.19
C LEU A 48 -19.56 -0.86 -1.62
N ASN A 49 -20.35 -0.30 -0.71
CA ASN A 49 -21.73 0.13 -0.94
C ASN A 49 -21.90 1.66 -1.04
N ALA A 50 -20.81 2.43 -1.05
CA ALA A 50 -20.88 3.89 -1.09
C ALA A 50 -21.38 4.45 -2.43
N VAL A 51 -21.16 3.70 -3.52
CA VAL A 51 -21.59 4.05 -4.88
C VAL A 51 -22.19 2.80 -5.51
N SER A 52 -23.30 2.94 -6.24
CA SER A 52 -23.88 1.78 -6.93
C SER A 52 -22.91 1.27 -8.03
N PRO A 53 -22.77 -0.05 -8.22
CA PRO A 53 -21.90 -0.61 -9.25
C PRO A 53 -22.17 -0.03 -10.64
N LYS A 54 -23.44 0.21 -10.99
CA LYS A 54 -23.83 0.84 -12.25
C LYS A 54 -23.19 2.22 -12.45
N ARG A 55 -23.19 3.09 -11.43
CA ARG A 55 -22.61 4.44 -11.54
C ARG A 55 -21.08 4.42 -11.73
N LEU A 56 -20.40 3.46 -11.09
CA LEU A 56 -18.96 3.26 -11.29
C LEU A 56 -18.66 2.84 -12.73
N VAL A 57 -19.41 1.87 -13.25
CA VAL A 57 -19.28 1.40 -14.64
C VAL A 57 -19.63 2.50 -15.64
N ASP A 58 -20.73 3.22 -15.44
CA ASP A 58 -21.15 4.32 -16.31
C ASP A 58 -20.08 5.44 -16.34
N ALA A 59 -19.32 5.63 -15.26
CA ALA A 59 -18.18 6.56 -15.17
C ALA A 59 -16.85 5.96 -15.65
N SER A 60 -16.85 4.74 -16.20
CA SER A 60 -15.66 3.99 -16.67
C SER A 60 -14.62 3.65 -15.59
N PHE A 61 -15.07 3.48 -14.35
CA PHE A 61 -14.24 2.94 -13.27
C PHE A 61 -14.38 1.42 -13.19
N CYS A 62 -13.25 0.71 -13.11
CA CYS A 62 -13.20 -0.72 -12.84
C CYS A 62 -12.69 -0.98 -11.42
N GLN A 63 -13.19 -2.03 -10.77
CA GLN A 63 -12.67 -2.43 -9.46
C GLN A 63 -11.36 -3.18 -9.65
N VAL A 64 -10.28 -2.68 -9.05
CA VAL A 64 -8.94 -3.27 -9.18
C VAL A 64 -8.51 -3.99 -7.91
N ASP A 65 -9.11 -3.66 -6.77
CA ASP A 65 -8.79 -4.27 -5.49
C ASP A 65 -9.94 -4.18 -4.48
N THR A 66 -9.83 -4.98 -3.42
CA THR A 66 -10.55 -4.79 -2.16
C THR A 66 -9.53 -4.83 -1.04
N GLN A 67 -9.53 -3.82 -0.18
CA GLN A 67 -8.61 -3.74 0.95
C GLN A 67 -9.34 -4.00 2.26
N ILE A 68 -8.81 -4.92 3.07
CA ILE A 68 -9.30 -5.19 4.42
C ILE A 68 -8.53 -4.31 5.39
N ASN A 69 -9.24 -3.40 6.04
CA ASN A 69 -8.70 -2.60 7.14
C ASN A 69 -8.63 -3.44 8.42
N PHE A 70 -7.61 -3.24 9.24
CA PHE A 70 -7.48 -3.97 10.50
C PHE A 70 -6.88 -3.11 11.60
N ARG A 71 -7.08 -3.56 12.84
CA ARG A 71 -6.42 -3.05 14.04
C ARG A 71 -5.77 -4.19 14.80
N LEU A 72 -4.62 -3.91 15.38
CA LEU A 72 -3.80 -4.89 16.09
C LEU A 72 -3.31 -4.31 17.41
N ASN A 73 -3.52 -5.03 18.50
CA ASN A 73 -2.95 -4.66 19.79
C ASN A 73 -1.50 -5.15 19.85
N LEU A 74 -0.54 -4.24 19.83
CA LEU A 74 0.88 -4.59 19.79
C LEU A 74 1.35 -5.26 21.08
N LYS A 75 0.68 -4.96 22.20
CA LYS A 75 1.01 -5.54 23.51
C LYS A 75 0.64 -7.02 23.67
N THR A 76 -0.19 -7.55 22.77
CA THR A 76 -0.58 -8.97 22.82
C THR A 76 0.26 -9.83 21.89
N ILE A 77 1.24 -9.24 21.20
CA ILE A 77 2.16 -10.00 20.36
C ILE A 77 3.16 -10.69 21.28
N GLU A 78 3.09 -12.02 21.32
CA GLU A 78 3.97 -12.83 22.14
C GLU A 78 5.35 -12.93 21.49
N ASP A 79 6.38 -12.67 22.30
CA ASP A 79 7.75 -13.03 21.96
C ASP A 79 7.90 -14.55 21.96
N THR A 80 8.72 -15.03 21.04
CA THR A 80 8.99 -16.46 20.83
C THR A 80 10.49 -16.67 20.76
N SER A 81 10.97 -17.87 21.08
CA SER A 81 12.39 -18.19 20.91
C SER A 81 12.88 -17.99 19.47
N SER A 82 11.99 -18.10 18.48
CA SER A 82 12.30 -17.85 17.07
C SER A 82 12.49 -16.37 16.73
N THR A 83 11.96 -15.44 17.53
CA THR A 83 12.14 -13.99 17.32
C THR A 83 13.33 -13.42 18.07
N ALA A 84 13.81 -14.11 19.11
CA ALA A 84 14.96 -13.70 19.90
C ALA A 84 16.30 -13.65 19.12
N ALA A 85 16.35 -14.31 17.95
CA ALA A 85 17.54 -14.32 17.10
C ALA A 85 17.62 -13.09 16.16
N PHE A 86 16.60 -12.24 16.12
CA PHE A 86 16.55 -11.08 15.24
C PHE A 86 16.98 -9.81 15.93
N GLU A 87 17.75 -9.01 15.22
CA GLU A 87 18.06 -7.64 15.61
C GLU A 87 17.13 -6.70 14.85
N CYS A 88 16.38 -5.87 15.57
CA CYS A 88 15.55 -4.82 14.97
C CYS A 88 16.24 -3.48 15.21
N ARG A 89 16.67 -2.81 14.13
CA ARG A 89 17.32 -1.49 14.19
C ARG A 89 16.39 -0.42 13.66
N PHE A 90 16.16 0.62 14.44
CA PHE A 90 15.37 1.77 14.00
C PHE A 90 16.22 2.76 13.20
N ALA A 91 15.60 3.45 12.24
CA ALA A 91 16.31 4.40 11.39
C ALA A 91 16.77 5.66 12.15
N ASP A 92 16.18 5.96 13.31
CA ASP A 92 16.63 7.06 14.18
C ASP A 92 17.87 6.71 14.99
N GLU A 93 18.18 5.42 15.16
CA GLU A 93 19.40 4.92 15.78
C GLU A 93 20.52 4.74 14.74
N SER A 94 20.18 4.14 13.61
CA SER A 94 21.08 3.92 12.48
C SER A 94 20.30 4.03 11.18
N ILE A 95 20.51 5.13 10.46
CA ILE A 95 19.83 5.35 9.19
C ILE A 95 20.18 4.23 8.19
N PHE A 96 19.16 3.75 7.48
CA PHE A 96 19.29 2.74 6.44
C PHE A 96 18.53 3.19 5.19
N ASP A 97 18.84 2.56 4.07
CA ASP A 97 18.16 2.78 2.80
C ASP A 97 17.53 1.47 2.30
N VAL A 98 16.46 1.58 1.53
CA VAL A 98 15.74 0.44 0.96
C VAL A 98 16.08 0.37 -0.53
N ASP A 99 17.08 -0.43 -0.85
CA ASP A 99 17.51 -0.66 -2.23
C ASP A 99 16.44 -1.41 -3.02
N VAL A 100 15.94 -0.78 -4.09
CA VAL A 100 14.93 -1.34 -5.01
C VAL A 100 15.36 -2.70 -5.58
N ASN A 101 16.65 -2.93 -5.77
CA ASN A 101 17.20 -4.18 -6.32
C ASN A 101 17.20 -5.32 -5.31
N ARG A 102 16.99 -5.01 -4.03
CA ARG A 102 16.97 -5.98 -2.93
C ARG A 102 15.57 -6.29 -2.45
N LEU A 103 14.54 -5.64 -3.00
CA LEU A 103 13.15 -5.92 -2.68
C LEU A 103 12.68 -7.21 -3.36
N GLU A 104 11.95 -8.02 -2.59
CA GLU A 104 11.02 -9.01 -3.15
C GLU A 104 9.81 -8.30 -3.77
N THR A 105 9.31 -8.80 -4.90
CA THR A 105 8.24 -8.16 -5.67
C THR A 105 6.90 -8.17 -4.91
N PHE A 106 6.19 -7.03 -4.95
CA PHE A 106 4.82 -6.90 -4.43
C PHE A 106 3.77 -7.48 -5.39
N ALA A 107 3.74 -8.80 -5.57
CA ALA A 107 2.94 -9.47 -6.59
C ALA A 107 1.42 -9.23 -6.52
N SER A 108 0.88 -8.86 -5.35
CA SER A 108 -0.56 -8.57 -5.16
C SER A 108 -0.94 -7.11 -5.39
N GLU A 109 -0.04 -6.28 -5.93
CA GLU A 109 -0.27 -4.84 -6.07
C GLU A 109 -1.33 -4.50 -7.13
N ARG A 110 -2.24 -3.57 -6.82
CA ARG A 110 -3.32 -3.14 -7.72
C ARG A 110 -2.84 -2.33 -8.91
N PHE A 111 -1.69 -1.65 -8.79
CA PHE A 111 -1.14 -0.83 -9.88
C PHE A 111 -0.72 -1.62 -11.12
N PHE A 112 -0.59 -2.95 -11.05
CA PHE A 112 -0.39 -3.78 -12.24
C PHE A 112 -1.56 -3.73 -13.23
N SER A 113 -2.73 -3.24 -12.81
CA SER A 113 -3.86 -2.98 -13.71
C SER A 113 -3.67 -1.74 -14.59
N LEU A 114 -2.70 -0.86 -14.29
CA LEU A 114 -2.42 0.34 -15.07
C LEU A 114 -1.52 0.00 -16.28
N PRO A 115 -1.77 0.61 -17.46
CA PRO A 115 -0.98 0.34 -18.66
C PRO A 115 0.52 0.64 -18.46
N GLY A 116 1.37 -0.29 -18.89
CA GLY A 116 2.83 -0.15 -18.85
C GLY A 116 3.45 -0.23 -17.46
N VAL A 117 2.69 -0.62 -16.42
CA VAL A 117 3.26 -0.91 -15.10
C VAL A 117 3.79 -2.34 -15.05
N ASN A 118 5.08 -2.48 -14.76
CA ASN A 118 5.77 -3.75 -14.54
C ASN A 118 6.31 -3.83 -13.10
N GLU A 119 6.94 -4.94 -12.74
CA GLU A 119 7.47 -5.17 -11.38
C GLU A 119 8.49 -4.11 -10.97
N GLU A 120 9.38 -3.73 -11.89
CA GLU A 120 10.38 -2.68 -11.65
C GLU A 120 9.73 -1.35 -11.27
N LYS A 121 8.70 -0.93 -12.02
CA LYS A 121 7.98 0.33 -11.75
C LYS A 121 7.23 0.28 -10.42
N VAL A 122 6.67 -0.87 -10.04
CA VAL A 122 6.04 -1.08 -8.73
C VAL A 122 7.08 -1.03 -7.61
N ASN A 123 8.20 -1.74 -7.74
CA ASN A 123 9.26 -1.75 -6.74
C ASN A 123 9.86 -0.35 -6.56
N HIS A 124 10.05 0.41 -7.65
CA HIS A 124 10.47 1.81 -7.59
C HIS A 124 9.46 2.67 -6.78
N ARG A 125 8.15 2.47 -6.97
CA ARG A 125 7.12 3.14 -6.16
C ARG A 125 7.32 2.88 -4.67
N TYR A 126 7.55 1.62 -4.31
CA TYR A 126 7.69 1.21 -2.93
C TYR A 126 9.01 1.69 -2.31
N ALA A 127 10.11 1.71 -3.06
CA ALA A 127 11.36 2.33 -2.64
C ALA A 127 11.19 3.83 -2.38
N MET A 128 10.54 4.58 -3.30
CA MET A 128 10.24 6.01 -3.07
C MET A 128 9.41 6.24 -1.80
N TRP A 129 8.40 5.38 -1.57
CA TRP A 129 7.58 5.48 -0.36
C TRP A 129 8.37 5.15 0.90
N ALA A 130 9.23 4.13 0.83
CA ALA A 130 10.12 3.74 1.91
C ALA A 130 11.06 4.88 2.31
N SER A 131 11.75 5.50 1.35
CA SER A 131 12.63 6.64 1.60
C SER A 131 11.87 7.79 2.26
N SER A 132 10.67 8.12 1.75
CA SER A 132 9.83 9.18 2.36
C SER A 132 9.41 8.87 3.79
N LEU A 133 9.17 7.60 4.14
CA LEU A 133 8.84 7.20 5.52
C LEU A 133 10.06 7.28 6.43
N VAL A 134 11.22 6.78 5.97
CA VAL A 134 12.48 6.84 6.73
C VAL A 134 12.90 8.28 6.99
N GLU A 135 12.77 9.17 6.01
CA GLU A 135 13.08 10.60 6.18
C GLU A 135 12.07 11.31 7.11
N GLY A 136 10.78 10.99 7.00
CA GLY A 136 9.73 11.69 7.73
C GLY A 136 9.51 11.17 9.16
N HIS A 137 9.72 9.87 9.39
CA HIS A 137 9.41 9.16 10.63
C HIS A 137 10.46 8.07 10.95
N PRO A 138 11.75 8.41 11.03
CA PRO A 138 12.81 7.43 11.25
C PRO A 138 12.62 6.60 12.53
N GLU A 139 11.99 7.17 13.55
CA GLU A 139 11.65 6.50 14.82
C GLU A 139 10.56 5.41 14.70
N CYS A 140 9.89 5.36 13.54
CA CYS A 140 8.85 4.39 13.21
C CYS A 140 9.27 3.42 12.10
N CYS A 141 10.51 3.50 11.62
CA CYS A 141 11.04 2.71 10.53
C CYS A 141 12.13 1.78 11.04
N LEU A 142 11.99 0.47 10.80
CA LEU A 142 12.96 -0.51 11.26
C LEU A 142 13.44 -1.46 10.16
N GLU A 143 14.72 -1.78 10.25
CA GLU A 143 15.38 -2.86 9.54
C GLU A 143 15.46 -4.09 10.47
N ILE A 144 15.21 -5.27 9.92
CA ILE A 144 15.24 -6.54 10.64
C ILE A 144 16.41 -7.34 10.10
N GLN A 145 17.34 -7.69 10.98
CA GLN A 145 18.53 -8.46 10.64
C GLN A 145 18.52 -9.82 11.32
N ALA A 146 19.11 -10.81 10.66
CA ALA A 146 19.42 -12.12 11.21
C ALA A 146 20.87 -12.44 10.88
N GLU A 147 21.68 -12.81 11.89
CA GLU A 147 23.11 -13.10 11.72
C GLU A 147 23.91 -11.96 11.05
N GLY A 148 23.48 -10.71 11.26
CA GLY A 148 24.10 -9.51 10.66
C GLY A 148 23.62 -9.17 9.24
N GLU A 149 22.76 -10.00 8.64
CA GLU A 149 22.23 -9.81 7.29
C GLU A 149 20.78 -9.30 7.30
N THR A 150 20.48 -8.33 6.46
CA THR A 150 19.13 -7.75 6.32
C THR A 150 18.14 -8.78 5.78
N GLN A 151 17.07 -9.01 6.55
CA GLN A 151 15.95 -9.88 6.18
C GLN A 151 14.76 -9.11 5.63
N GLY A 152 14.67 -7.82 5.94
CA GLY A 152 13.65 -6.94 5.41
C GLY A 152 13.42 -5.75 6.31
N TRP A 153 12.34 -5.03 6.02
CA TRP A 153 12.03 -3.76 6.63
C TRP A 153 10.56 -3.71 7.02
N PHE A 154 10.27 -3.02 8.11
CA PHE A 154 8.91 -2.66 8.50
C PHE A 154 8.87 -1.17 8.77
N LEU A 155 8.13 -0.44 7.94
CA LEU A 155 8.07 1.01 7.94
C LEU A 155 6.67 1.46 8.31
N SER A 156 6.59 2.34 9.30
CA SER A 156 5.34 2.85 9.84
C SER A 156 5.40 4.36 9.97
N ALA A 157 4.25 4.96 10.27
CA ALA A 157 4.15 6.35 10.66
C ALA A 157 3.28 6.49 11.92
N PRO A 158 3.46 7.54 12.75
CA PRO A 158 2.56 7.80 13.87
C PRO A 158 1.12 8.04 13.41
N ASP A 159 0.16 7.45 14.12
CA ASP A 159 -1.27 7.62 13.85
C ASP A 159 -2.05 7.87 15.16
N GLY A 160 -1.72 9.00 15.79
CA GLY A 160 -2.22 9.39 17.10
C GLY A 160 -1.33 8.92 18.26
N LYS A 161 -1.85 9.04 19.49
CA LYS A 161 -1.07 8.76 20.69
C LYS A 161 -0.82 7.26 20.87
N ASN A 162 0.44 6.85 20.86
CA ASN A 162 0.89 5.45 21.00
C ASN A 162 0.28 4.50 19.96
N SER A 163 0.04 5.00 18.75
CA SER A 163 -0.57 4.26 17.66
C SER A 163 0.24 4.45 16.39
N LEU A 164 0.32 3.41 15.56
CA LEU A 164 1.06 3.39 14.30
C LEU A 164 0.14 3.04 13.13
N SER A 165 0.34 3.73 12.02
CA SER A 165 -0.02 3.24 10.70
C SER A 165 1.06 2.26 10.23
N LEU A 166 0.74 0.97 10.14
CA LEU A 166 1.65 -0.09 9.71
C LEU A 166 1.77 -0.10 8.18
N THR A 167 2.57 0.83 7.64
CA THR A 167 2.46 1.25 6.24
C THR A 167 3.06 0.26 5.24
N LEU A 168 4.30 -0.18 5.46
CA LEU A 168 5.03 -1.07 4.54
C LEU A 168 5.75 -2.16 5.31
N ALA A 169 5.55 -3.40 4.91
CA ALA A 169 6.37 -4.52 5.32
C ALA A 169 6.95 -5.18 4.08
N MET A 170 8.27 -5.23 4.01
CA MET A 170 9.00 -5.52 2.79
C MET A 170 10.06 -6.56 3.10
N LYS A 171 10.09 -7.64 2.34
CA LYS A 171 11.06 -8.71 2.52
C LYS A 171 12.26 -8.48 1.60
N HIS A 172 13.47 -8.71 2.13
CA HIS A 172 14.68 -8.71 1.31
C HIS A 172 14.65 -9.93 0.38
N ARG A 173 15.11 -9.78 -0.86
CA ARG A 173 15.05 -10.83 -1.90
C ARG A 173 15.75 -12.12 -1.48
N ASP A 174 16.86 -11.99 -0.76
CA ASP A 174 17.65 -13.10 -0.24
C ASP A 174 17.27 -13.49 1.21
N ALA A 175 16.16 -12.98 1.74
CA ALA A 175 15.79 -13.26 3.11
C ALA A 175 15.41 -14.72 3.33
N THR A 176 16.00 -15.29 4.38
CA THR A 176 15.86 -16.68 4.77
C THR A 176 14.69 -16.91 5.72
N ILE A 177 14.17 -15.83 6.32
CA ILE A 177 13.04 -15.89 7.26
C ILE A 177 11.69 -15.90 6.55
N SER A 178 10.66 -16.40 7.26
CA SER A 178 9.28 -16.25 6.80
C SER A 178 8.77 -14.83 7.02
N GLY A 179 7.81 -14.39 6.20
CA GLY A 179 7.14 -13.10 6.42
C GLY A 179 6.46 -13.01 7.79
N ALA A 180 5.97 -14.14 8.34
CA ALA A 180 5.38 -14.16 9.67
C ALA A 180 6.37 -13.78 10.79
N LEU A 181 7.63 -14.24 10.67
CA LEU A 181 8.69 -13.89 11.61
C LEU A 181 9.10 -12.43 11.47
N LEU A 182 9.21 -11.94 10.23
CA LEU A 182 9.48 -10.52 9.93
C LEU A 182 8.44 -9.61 10.63
N TYR A 183 7.16 -9.91 10.44
CA TYR A 183 6.07 -9.13 11.05
C TYR A 183 6.11 -9.21 12.57
N ARG A 184 6.29 -10.41 13.15
CA ARG A 184 6.31 -10.57 14.60
C ARG A 184 7.46 -9.79 15.24
N ALA A 185 8.67 -9.89 14.69
CA ALA A 185 9.84 -9.17 15.19
C ALA A 185 9.62 -7.65 15.20
N ALA A 186 9.14 -7.10 14.09
CA ALA A 186 8.81 -5.68 13.98
C ALA A 186 7.79 -5.21 15.02
N LEU A 187 6.70 -5.97 15.18
CA LEU A 187 5.59 -5.58 16.05
C LEU A 187 5.97 -5.64 17.54
N ILE A 188 6.84 -6.58 17.92
CA ILE A 188 7.46 -6.63 19.25
C ILE A 188 8.34 -5.39 19.46
N ALA A 189 9.22 -5.07 18.50
CA ALA A 189 10.09 -3.89 18.59
C ALA A 189 9.28 -2.58 18.72
N TYR A 190 8.17 -2.45 18.01
CA TYR A 190 7.25 -1.32 18.20
C TYR A 190 6.59 -1.31 19.58
N ALA A 191 6.18 -2.47 20.12
CA ALA A 191 5.62 -2.55 21.46
C ALA A 191 6.64 -2.13 22.54
N ASP A 192 7.91 -2.50 22.36
CA ASP A 192 9.02 -2.12 23.25
C ASP A 192 9.32 -0.62 23.19
N ARG A 193 9.17 0.01 22.01
CA ARG A 193 9.16 1.48 21.85
C ARG A 193 7.91 2.16 22.47
N GLY A 194 6.98 1.39 23.04
CA GLY A 194 5.82 1.90 23.77
C GLY A 194 4.56 2.09 22.93
N TYR A 195 4.59 1.75 21.63
CA TYR A 195 3.39 1.73 20.81
C TYR A 195 2.43 0.63 21.28
N ARG A 196 1.12 0.89 21.15
CA ARG A 196 0.07 0.01 21.68
C ARG A 196 -0.86 -0.51 20.61
N LEU A 197 -1.09 0.29 19.58
CA LEU A 197 -2.02 -0.01 18.51
C LEU A 197 -1.30 0.09 17.18
N GLY A 198 -1.43 -0.93 16.34
CA GLY A 198 -1.10 -0.86 14.92
C GLY A 198 -2.39 -0.91 14.10
N GLN A 199 -2.45 -0.16 13.01
CA GLN A 199 -3.53 -0.24 12.04
C GLN A 199 -3.01 -0.09 10.63
N ALA A 200 -3.60 -0.81 9.70
CA ALA A 200 -3.31 -0.70 8.27
C ALA A 200 -4.42 -1.37 7.47
N SER A 201 -4.17 -1.51 6.17
CA SER A 201 -4.96 -2.31 5.26
C SER A 201 -4.07 -3.23 4.44
N PHE A 202 -4.65 -4.31 3.93
CA PHE A 202 -3.99 -5.17 2.94
C PHE A 202 -4.99 -5.58 1.87
N SER A 203 -4.50 -5.87 0.66
CA SER A 203 -5.32 -6.40 -0.43
C SER A 203 -5.85 -7.80 -0.07
N VAL A 204 -7.12 -8.06 -0.38
CA VAL A 204 -7.71 -9.42 -0.28
C VAL A 204 -7.00 -10.45 -1.17
N LYS A 205 -6.25 -10.00 -2.19
CA LYS A 205 -5.42 -10.87 -3.04
C LYS A 205 -4.18 -11.37 -2.31
N ASN A 206 -3.76 -10.69 -1.24
CA ASN A 206 -2.60 -11.06 -0.43
C ASN A 206 -2.99 -11.98 0.73
N ILE A 207 -3.37 -13.21 0.38
CA ILE A 207 -3.75 -14.26 1.34
C ILE A 207 -2.65 -14.54 2.39
N PRO A 208 -1.34 -14.59 2.03
CA PRO A 208 -0.29 -14.75 3.03
C PRO A 208 -0.31 -13.69 4.13
N VAL A 209 -0.43 -12.40 3.77
CA VAL A 209 -0.48 -11.30 4.74
C VAL A 209 -1.76 -11.36 5.59
N MET A 210 -2.90 -11.72 5.00
CA MET A 210 -4.14 -11.96 5.74
C MET A 210 -3.94 -13.01 6.83
N ASN A 211 -3.32 -14.13 6.50
CA ASN A 211 -3.06 -15.22 7.45
C ASN A 211 -2.10 -14.80 8.56
N ILE A 212 -1.05 -14.03 8.22
CA ILE A 212 -0.13 -13.47 9.22
C ILE A 212 -0.91 -12.59 10.22
N TYR A 213 -1.67 -11.61 9.75
CA TYR A 213 -2.41 -10.71 10.65
C TYR A 213 -3.49 -11.43 11.45
N ALA A 214 -4.20 -12.39 10.84
CA ALA A 214 -5.16 -13.22 11.57
C ALA A 214 -4.48 -14.00 12.70
N SER A 215 -3.31 -14.61 12.43
CA SER A 215 -2.54 -15.35 13.44
C SER A 215 -1.99 -14.47 14.57
N LEU A 216 -1.78 -13.18 14.31
CA LEU A 216 -1.34 -12.19 15.29
C LEU A 216 -2.51 -11.59 16.09
N GLY A 217 -3.76 -12.01 15.82
CA GLY A 217 -4.94 -11.54 16.52
C GLY A 217 -5.48 -10.19 16.02
N ALA A 218 -5.22 -9.84 14.76
CA ALA A 218 -5.78 -8.65 14.14
C ALA A 218 -7.32 -8.70 14.14
N ARG A 219 -7.94 -7.55 14.43
CA ARG A 219 -9.38 -7.35 14.27
C ARG A 219 -9.64 -6.68 12.94
N PHE A 220 -10.21 -7.43 12.01
CA PHE A 220 -10.62 -6.91 10.72
C PHE A 220 -11.84 -6.00 10.87
N THR A 221 -11.87 -4.95 10.07
CA THR A 221 -12.95 -3.96 10.02
C THR A 221 -13.52 -3.89 8.60
N ALA A 222 -14.45 -2.96 8.36
CA ALA A 222 -15.12 -2.89 7.07
C ALA A 222 -14.13 -2.72 5.91
N PRO A 223 -14.26 -3.52 4.83
CA PRO A 223 -13.38 -3.42 3.69
C PRO A 223 -13.69 -2.17 2.86
N LEU A 224 -12.69 -1.74 2.10
CA LEU A 224 -12.81 -0.70 1.08
C LEU A 224 -12.66 -1.34 -0.29
N GLY A 225 -13.49 -0.93 -1.24
CA GLY A 225 -13.19 -1.17 -2.65
C GLY A 225 -12.21 -0.12 -3.14
N ILE A 226 -11.34 -0.54 -4.07
CA ILE A 226 -10.49 0.37 -4.82
C ILE A 226 -10.87 0.26 -6.29
N TRP A 227 -11.23 1.40 -6.88
CA TRP A 227 -11.62 1.50 -8.27
C TRP A 227 -10.70 2.46 -9.00
N GLN A 228 -10.32 2.12 -10.23
CA GLN A 228 -9.47 2.94 -11.05
C GLN A 228 -10.12 3.20 -12.41
N ARG A 229 -9.79 4.36 -12.97
CA ARG A 229 -10.10 4.73 -14.34
C ARG A 229 -8.82 5.19 -15.02
N VAL A 230 -8.45 4.48 -16.08
CA VAL A 230 -7.37 4.92 -16.97
C VAL A 230 -7.94 6.00 -17.89
N LEU A 231 -7.27 7.14 -17.96
CA LEU A 231 -7.67 8.25 -18.82
C LEU A 231 -6.74 8.23 -20.02
N SER A 232 -7.30 8.21 -21.22
CA SER A 232 -6.52 8.16 -22.44
C SER A 232 -5.56 9.35 -22.48
N CYS A 233 -4.24 9.07 -22.47
CA CYS A 233 -3.26 10.07 -22.87
C CYS A 233 -3.62 10.50 -24.29
N LYS A 234 -3.91 11.79 -24.50
CA LYS A 234 -4.03 12.40 -25.85
C LYS A 234 -2.67 12.44 -26.54
N THR A 235 -2.00 11.29 -26.68
CA THR A 235 -0.74 11.14 -27.40
C THR A 235 -0.99 10.28 -28.62
N GLY A 236 -1.49 10.91 -29.69
CA GLY A 236 -1.48 10.35 -31.05
C GLY A 236 -2.57 9.34 -31.41
N PRO A 237 -2.73 9.02 -32.71
CA PRO A 237 -3.88 8.33 -33.28
C PRO A 237 -3.87 6.80 -33.09
N TYR A 238 -3.33 6.29 -31.99
CA TYR A 238 -3.30 4.85 -31.77
C TYR A 238 -4.52 4.38 -30.96
N ASP A 239 -5.22 3.45 -31.61
CA ASP A 239 -6.51 2.87 -31.38
C ASP A 239 -6.66 2.18 -30.01
N PHE A 240 -7.82 2.39 -29.35
CA PHE A 240 -8.17 1.85 -28.02
C PHE A 240 -8.82 0.45 -28.11
N SER A 241 -8.37 -0.39 -29.04
CA SER A 241 -8.91 -1.76 -29.20
C SER A 241 -8.42 -2.77 -28.16
N VAL A 242 -7.53 -2.40 -27.23
CA VAL A 242 -6.92 -3.35 -26.27
C VAL A 242 -7.74 -3.55 -24.98
N CYS A 243 -8.81 -2.78 -24.74
CA CYS A 243 -9.59 -2.90 -23.49
C CYS A 243 -10.69 -3.97 -23.48
N MET A 244 -10.88 -4.76 -24.55
CA MET A 244 -11.96 -5.79 -24.59
C MET A 244 -11.52 -7.26 -24.56
N ASP A 245 -10.21 -7.57 -24.59
CA ASP A 245 -9.74 -8.96 -24.63
C ASP A 245 -9.21 -9.47 -23.27
N LEU A 246 -9.99 -9.26 -22.21
CA LEU A 246 -9.86 -10.01 -20.95
C LEU A 246 -11.22 -10.62 -20.60
N GLN A 247 -11.51 -11.77 -21.21
CA GLN A 247 -12.52 -12.74 -20.75
C GLN A 247 -11.81 -13.99 -20.26
#